data_AF-A0A2P5F5T8-F1
#
_entry.id   AF-A0A2P5F5T8-F1
#
_cell.length_a   1.000
_cell.length_b   1.000
_cell.length_c   1.000
_cell.angle_alpha   90.00
_cell.angle_beta   90.00
_cell.angle_gamma   90.00
#
_symmetry.space_group_name_H-M   'P 1'
#
loop_
_entity.id
_entity.type
_entity.pdbx_description
1 polymer ?
#
loop_
_entity_poly.entity_id
_entity_poly.type
_entity_poly.pdbx_seq_one_letter_code
_entity_poly.pdbx_strand_id
1 'polypeptide(L)'
;MKNSISLPYIFLFHITLFNLLQSHYCYVLPLDEGSDLIQQTCKKTPHYDLCVSSLESNPESSGSDLKGLAHIMVDIVLSKATDTLGFIGALLKKEPDPQLEKALAYCAELYIPVVKYSLPQAIDALTGGFFGFAFYGISDATKQTEACEKNFSGSNKSPLAERNSLLHDLSEVAAAITNILLKG
;
A
#
# COMPACT_ATOMS: atom_id res chain seq x y z
N MET A 1 -22.53 -41.27 62.31
CA MET A 1 -21.73 -40.03 62.24
C MET A 1 -22.24 -39.23 61.05
N LYS A 2 -23.02 -38.16 61.28
CA LYS A 2 -23.58 -37.32 60.21
C LYS A 2 -22.81 -35.99 60.22
N ASN A 3 -21.99 -35.76 59.20
CA ASN A 3 -21.27 -34.50 59.02
C ASN A 3 -22.27 -33.43 58.57
N SER A 4 -22.67 -32.56 59.49
CA SER A 4 -23.48 -31.38 59.19
C SER A 4 -22.56 -30.27 58.70
N ILE A 5 -22.42 -30.13 57.38
CA ILE A 5 -21.71 -29.02 56.75
C ILE A 5 -22.58 -27.77 56.92
N SER A 6 -22.05 -26.73 57.56
CA SER A 6 -22.83 -25.54 57.90
C SER A 6 -23.09 -24.67 56.65
N LEU A 7 -24.32 -24.16 56.58
CA LEU A 7 -24.89 -23.33 55.51
C LEU A 7 -23.97 -22.20 54.96
N PRO A 8 -23.16 -21.48 55.78
CA PRO A 8 -22.27 -20.44 55.24
C PRO A 8 -21.13 -20.99 54.37
N TYR A 9 -20.69 -22.23 54.60
CA TYR A 9 -19.63 -22.84 53.76
C TYR A 9 -20.15 -23.21 52.38
N ILE A 10 -21.43 -23.58 52.26
CA ILE A 10 -22.08 -23.85 50.97
C ILE A 10 -22.17 -22.56 50.14
N PHE A 11 -22.53 -21.45 50.78
CA PHE A 11 -22.59 -20.13 50.14
C PHE A 11 -21.20 -19.64 49.68
N LEU A 12 -20.16 -19.80 50.49
CA LEU A 12 -18.78 -19.42 50.13
C LEU A 12 -18.23 -20.27 48.97
N PHE A 13 -18.60 -21.55 48.92
CA PHE A 13 -18.22 -22.44 47.81
C PHE A 13 -18.89 -22.04 46.50
N HIS A 14 -20.15 -21.58 46.53
CA HIS A 14 -20.85 -21.12 45.32
C HIS A 14 -20.33 -19.77 44.81
N ILE A 15 -19.95 -18.85 45.70
CA ILE A 15 -19.36 -17.55 45.30
C ILE A 15 -18.00 -17.75 44.64
N THR A 16 -17.17 -18.67 45.16
CA THR A 16 -15.85 -18.97 44.56
C THR A 16 -15.97 -19.69 43.21
N LEU A 17 -16.92 -20.63 43.06
CA LEU A 17 -17.25 -21.26 41.78
C LEU A 17 -17.77 -20.26 40.73
N PHE A 18 -18.59 -19.28 41.13
CA PHE A 18 -19.12 -18.26 40.22
C PHE A 18 -18.02 -17.31 39.69
N ASN A 19 -17.03 -16.96 40.53
CA ASN A 19 -15.88 -16.15 40.12
C ASN A 19 -14.89 -16.92 39.23
N LEU A 20 -14.71 -18.24 39.46
CA LEU A 20 -13.89 -19.11 38.60
C LEU A 20 -14.54 -19.40 37.24
N LEU A 21 -15.87 -19.34 37.17
CA LEU A 21 -16.62 -19.41 35.91
C LEU A 21 -16.50 -18.12 35.08
N GLN A 22 -16.28 -16.96 35.71
CA GLN A 22 -16.03 -15.68 35.03
C GLN A 22 -14.60 -15.54 34.48
N SER A 23 -13.60 -16.21 35.05
CA SER A 23 -12.22 -16.19 34.55
C SER A 23 -11.98 -17.07 33.30
N HIS A 24 -12.97 -17.89 32.92
CA HIS A 24 -12.93 -18.71 31.70
C HIS A 24 -13.78 -18.14 30.54
N TYR A 25 -14.51 -17.04 30.76
CA TYR A 25 -14.96 -16.21 29.65
C TYR A 25 -13.77 -15.36 29.21
N CYS A 26 -12.87 -16.00 28.47
CA CYS A 26 -12.10 -15.29 27.46
C CYS A 26 -13.16 -14.61 26.60
N TYR A 27 -13.33 -13.29 26.77
CA TYR A 27 -14.01 -12.46 25.78
C TYR A 27 -13.13 -12.54 24.53
N VAL A 28 -13.28 -13.63 23.78
CA VAL A 28 -13.06 -13.62 22.35
C VAL A 28 -14.12 -12.66 21.85
N LEU A 29 -13.75 -11.37 21.81
CA LEU A 29 -14.45 -10.44 20.94
C LEU A 29 -14.53 -11.16 19.60
N PRO A 30 -15.72 -11.36 19.02
CA PRO A 30 -15.81 -11.70 17.63
C PRO A 30 -15.07 -10.56 16.92
N LEU A 31 -13.86 -10.82 16.43
CA LEU A 31 -13.30 -10.03 15.35
C LEU A 31 -14.32 -10.22 14.24
N ASP A 32 -15.11 -9.17 14.06
CA ASP A 32 -16.12 -9.05 13.03
C ASP A 32 -15.60 -9.72 11.74
N GLU A 33 -16.31 -10.72 11.24
CA GLU A 33 -16.07 -11.31 9.91
C GLU A 33 -16.48 -10.32 8.79
N GLY A 34 -16.55 -9.02 9.09
CA GLY A 34 -16.36 -7.97 8.10
C GLY A 34 -14.92 -8.04 7.61
N SER A 35 -14.70 -8.72 6.49
CA SER A 35 -13.35 -8.91 5.92
C SER A 35 -12.53 -7.63 5.96
N ASP A 36 -11.27 -7.71 6.36
CA ASP A 36 -10.34 -6.58 6.43
C ASP A 36 -10.48 -5.66 5.19
N LEU A 37 -10.66 -4.36 5.43
CA LEU A 37 -10.87 -3.37 4.37
C LEU A 37 -9.73 -3.39 3.34
N ILE A 38 -8.50 -3.68 3.77
CA ILE A 38 -7.35 -3.86 2.87
C ILE A 38 -7.64 -5.01 1.91
N GLN A 39 -8.02 -6.18 2.42
CA GLN A 39 -8.32 -7.35 1.60
C GLN A 39 -9.51 -7.10 0.66
N GLN A 40 -10.56 -6.41 1.12
CA GLN A 40 -11.71 -6.05 0.27
C GLN A 40 -11.32 -5.11 -0.86
N THR A 41 -10.46 -4.14 -0.55
CA THR A 41 -9.97 -3.15 -1.49
C THR A 41 -9.07 -3.81 -2.53
N CYS A 42 -8.08 -4.58 -2.09
CA CYS A 42 -7.12 -5.24 -2.97
C CYS A 42 -7.77 -6.31 -3.87
N LYS A 43 -8.88 -6.93 -3.47
CA LYS A 43 -9.65 -7.81 -4.38
C LYS A 43 -10.19 -7.10 -5.63
N LYS A 44 -10.26 -5.77 -5.60
CA LYS A 44 -10.72 -4.92 -6.72
C LYS A 44 -9.56 -4.26 -7.47
N THR A 45 -8.31 -4.58 -7.14
CA THR A 45 -7.11 -4.06 -7.81
C THR A 45 -6.44 -5.15 -8.65
N PRO A 46 -5.63 -4.78 -9.66
CA PRO A 46 -4.61 -5.69 -10.15
C PRO A 46 -3.60 -6.01 -9.03
N HIS A 47 -2.76 -7.03 -9.23
CA HIS A 47 -1.66 -7.39 -8.33
C HIS A 47 -2.07 -7.51 -6.84
N TYR A 48 -3.05 -8.38 -6.55
CA TYR A 48 -3.63 -8.55 -5.21
C TYR A 48 -2.58 -8.65 -4.09
N ASP A 49 -1.60 -9.55 -4.24
CA ASP A 49 -0.56 -9.77 -3.22
C ASP A 49 0.32 -8.53 -3.02
N LEU A 50 0.63 -7.81 -4.10
CA LEU A 50 1.38 -6.55 -4.03
C LEU A 50 0.59 -5.47 -3.29
N CYS A 51 -0.71 -5.35 -3.56
CA CYS A 51 -1.59 -4.42 -2.88
C CYS A 51 -1.65 -4.70 -1.37
N VAL A 52 -1.91 -5.96 -0.99
CA VAL A 52 -2.01 -6.37 0.42
C VAL A 52 -0.67 -6.13 1.13
N SER A 53 0.43 -6.66 0.60
CA SER A 53 1.75 -6.51 1.22
C SER A 53 2.20 -5.05 1.33
N SER A 54 1.90 -4.22 0.34
CA SER A 54 2.24 -2.79 0.38
C SER A 54 1.48 -2.07 1.50
N LEU A 55 0.16 -2.28 1.61
CA LEU A 55 -0.67 -1.64 2.62
C LEU A 55 -0.38 -2.18 4.03
N GLU A 56 -0.29 -3.49 4.22
CA GLU A 56 -0.01 -4.09 5.54
C GLU A 56 1.39 -3.72 6.08
N SER A 57 2.35 -3.46 5.19
CA SER A 57 3.68 -3.00 5.61
C SER A 57 3.70 -1.56 6.13
N ASN A 58 2.66 -0.76 5.84
CA ASN A 58 2.52 0.59 6.34
C ASN A 58 1.61 0.62 7.59
N PRO A 59 2.12 1.00 8.77
CA PRO A 59 1.33 1.02 10.00
C PRO A 59 0.14 1.99 9.96
N GLU A 60 0.20 3.03 9.11
CA GLU A 60 -0.90 4.01 8.95
C GLU A 60 -2.11 3.41 8.21
N SER A 61 -1.94 2.27 7.53
CA SER A 61 -3.06 1.56 6.88
C SER A 61 -4.05 1.01 7.90
N SER A 62 -3.60 0.72 9.12
CA SER A 62 -4.47 0.23 10.19
C SER A 62 -5.48 1.31 10.61
N GLY A 63 -6.76 1.08 10.34
CA GLY A 63 -7.84 2.01 10.67
C GLY A 63 -8.06 3.12 9.64
N SER A 64 -7.31 3.11 8.53
CA SER A 64 -7.58 3.99 7.39
C SER A 64 -8.88 3.61 6.69
N ASP A 65 -9.62 4.60 6.21
CA ASP A 65 -10.73 4.38 5.27
C ASP A 65 -10.20 4.18 3.83
N LEU A 66 -11.09 3.96 2.86
CA LEU A 66 -10.69 3.75 1.47
C LEU A 66 -9.88 4.94 0.90
N LYS A 67 -10.15 6.16 1.35
CA LYS A 67 -9.42 7.36 0.93
C LYS A 67 -8.02 7.39 1.55
N GLY A 68 -7.89 6.99 2.81
CA GLY A 68 -6.61 6.79 3.48
C GLY A 68 -5.76 5.71 2.79
N LEU A 69 -6.35 4.57 2.44
CA LEU A 69 -5.64 3.51 1.71
C LEU A 69 -5.19 3.99 0.31
N ALA A 70 -6.00 4.79 -0.38
CA ALA A 70 -5.61 5.39 -1.66
C ALA A 70 -4.40 6.34 -1.50
N HIS A 71 -4.45 7.21 -0.49
CA HIS A 71 -3.34 8.12 -0.15
C HIS A 71 -2.04 7.36 0.12
N ILE A 72 -2.09 6.36 0.99
CA ILE A 72 -0.94 5.53 1.34
C ILE A 72 -0.33 4.87 0.09
N MET A 73 -1.15 4.33 -0.80
CA MET A 73 -0.63 3.74 -2.04
C MET A 73 0.02 4.77 -2.97
N VAL A 74 -0.51 5.99 -3.08
CA VAL A 74 0.12 7.05 -3.88
C VAL A 74 1.45 7.50 -3.25
N ASP A 75 1.53 7.60 -1.93
CA ASP A 75 2.79 7.90 -1.22
C ASP A 75 3.85 6.82 -1.45
N ILE A 76 3.45 5.55 -1.44
CA ILE A 76 4.35 4.43 -1.79
C ILE A 76 4.86 4.58 -3.23
N VAL A 77 3.98 4.90 -4.19
CA VAL A 77 4.36 5.14 -5.59
C VAL A 77 5.34 6.33 -5.69
N LEU A 78 5.06 7.44 -5.00
CA LEU A 78 5.94 8.62 -4.97
C LEU A 78 7.32 8.30 -4.39
N SER A 79 7.37 7.54 -3.29
CA SER A 79 8.63 7.08 -2.70
C SER A 79 9.43 6.25 -3.70
N LYS A 80 8.80 5.25 -4.35
CA LYS A 80 9.49 4.40 -5.34
C LYS A 80 9.92 5.15 -6.60
N ALA A 81 9.13 6.11 -7.07
CA ALA A 81 9.49 6.97 -8.18
C ALA A 81 10.70 7.85 -7.83
N THR A 82 10.72 8.42 -6.62
CA THR A 82 11.82 9.24 -6.11
C THR A 82 13.11 8.44 -5.98
N ASP A 83 13.03 7.25 -5.37
CA ASP A 83 14.17 6.33 -5.24
C ASP A 83 14.73 5.92 -6.60
N THR A 84 13.86 5.66 -7.57
CA THR A 84 14.24 5.28 -8.93
C THR A 84 14.90 6.44 -9.67
N LEU A 85 14.38 7.66 -9.54
CA LEU A 85 15.01 8.87 -10.09
C LEU A 85 16.40 9.10 -9.48
N GLY A 86 16.55 8.90 -8.17
CA GLY A 86 17.84 8.95 -7.48
C GLY A 86 18.82 7.90 -8.00
N PHE A 87 18.34 6.68 -8.23
CA PHE A 87 19.13 5.60 -8.81
C PHE A 87 19.60 5.91 -10.23
N ILE A 88 18.72 6.43 -11.10
CA ILE A 88 19.06 6.90 -12.44
C ILE A 88 20.16 7.97 -12.38
N GLY A 89 20.01 8.96 -11.50
CA GLY A 89 21.02 10.00 -11.29
C GLY A 89 22.37 9.46 -10.81
N ALA A 90 22.40 8.35 -10.06
CA ALA A 90 23.63 7.71 -9.64
C ALA A 90 24.31 6.93 -10.78
N LEU A 91 23.53 6.29 -11.66
CA LEU A 91 24.02 5.61 -12.86
C LEU A 91 24.63 6.60 -13.84
N LEU A 92 23.92 7.70 -14.16
CA LEU A 92 24.38 8.75 -15.08
C LEU A 92 25.75 9.32 -14.73
N LYS A 93 26.07 9.47 -13.44
CA LYS A 93 27.38 9.99 -12.99
C LYS A 93 28.57 9.08 -13.34
N LYS A 94 28.31 7.82 -13.66
CA LYS A 94 29.34 6.78 -13.81
C LYS A 94 29.28 6.07 -15.16
N GLU A 95 28.31 6.39 -16.01
CA GLU A 95 28.03 5.63 -17.23
C GLU A 95 28.96 6.07 -18.38
N PRO A 96 29.86 5.18 -18.86
CA PRO A 96 30.75 5.52 -19.96
C PRO A 96 30.15 5.21 -21.35
N ASP A 97 29.10 4.39 -21.46
CA ASP A 97 28.46 4.08 -22.74
C ASP A 97 27.47 5.19 -23.13
N PRO A 98 27.72 5.95 -24.21
CA PRO A 98 26.84 7.04 -24.63
C PRO A 98 25.42 6.60 -24.95
N GLN A 99 25.22 5.35 -25.40
CA GLN A 99 23.88 4.84 -25.72
C GLN A 99 23.09 4.61 -24.43
N LEU A 100 23.72 4.00 -23.41
CA LEU A 100 23.11 3.79 -22.11
C LEU A 100 22.92 5.10 -21.35
N GLU A 101 23.89 6.02 -21.41
CA GLU A 101 23.78 7.36 -20.84
C GLU A 101 22.55 8.08 -21.40
N LYS A 102 22.38 8.08 -22.73
CA LYS A 102 21.20 8.68 -23.38
C LYS A 102 19.89 8.04 -22.94
N ALA A 103 19.87 6.71 -22.79
CA ALA A 103 18.68 6.01 -22.34
C ALA A 103 18.31 6.36 -20.88
N LEU A 104 19.30 6.44 -20.00
CA LEU A 104 19.13 6.85 -18.61
C LEU A 104 18.70 8.31 -18.49
N ALA A 105 19.28 9.21 -19.30
CA ALA A 105 18.93 10.63 -19.31
C ALA A 105 17.47 10.83 -19.72
N TYR A 106 17.02 10.12 -20.76
CA TYR A 106 15.62 10.11 -21.17
C TYR A 106 14.71 9.64 -20.03
N CYS A 107 15.04 8.54 -19.34
CA CYS A 107 14.29 8.10 -18.17
C CYS A 107 14.25 9.17 -17.07
N ALA A 108 15.36 9.84 -16.77
CA ALA A 108 15.36 10.93 -15.79
C ALA A 108 14.38 12.05 -16.17
N GLU A 109 14.34 12.46 -17.45
CA GLU A 109 13.41 13.47 -17.96
C GLU A 109 11.94 13.08 -17.78
N LEU A 110 11.61 11.79 -17.91
CA LEU A 110 10.25 11.29 -17.68
C LEU A 110 9.90 11.20 -16.18
N TYR A 111 10.85 10.81 -15.33
CA TYR A 111 10.62 10.66 -13.88
C TYR A 111 10.57 12.00 -13.12
N ILE A 112 11.32 13.02 -13.56
CA ILE A 112 11.34 14.34 -12.91
C ILE A 112 9.93 14.94 -12.75
N PRO A 113 9.10 15.06 -13.81
CA PRO A 113 7.77 15.63 -13.66
C PRO A 113 6.82 14.74 -12.83
N VAL A 114 6.96 13.41 -12.91
CA VAL A 114 6.18 12.47 -12.09
C VAL A 114 6.42 12.73 -10.60
N VAL A 115 7.69 12.83 -10.20
CA VAL A 115 8.09 13.05 -8.80
C VAL A 115 7.79 14.46 -8.33
N LYS A 116 8.03 15.47 -9.16
CA LYS A 116 7.87 16.88 -8.74
C LYS A 116 6.44 17.40 -8.82
N TYR A 117 5.62 16.84 -9.71
CA TYR A 117 4.32 17.40 -10.04
C TYR A 117 3.21 16.35 -10.07
N SER A 118 3.28 15.32 -10.92
CA SER A 118 2.13 14.44 -11.17
C SER A 118 1.63 13.72 -9.90
N LEU A 119 2.53 13.12 -9.12
CA LEU A 119 2.17 12.40 -7.89
C LEU A 119 1.85 13.34 -6.71
N PRO A 120 2.62 14.40 -6.42
CA PRO A 120 2.23 15.40 -5.42
C PRO A 120 0.84 16.02 -5.69
N GLN A 121 0.55 16.36 -6.94
CA GLN A 121 -0.77 16.87 -7.32
C GLN A 121 -1.87 15.82 -7.20
N ALA A 122 -1.55 14.55 -7.44
CA ALA A 122 -2.50 13.45 -7.20
C ALA A 122 -2.85 13.31 -5.72
N ILE A 123 -1.87 13.46 -4.82
CA ILE A 123 -2.07 13.48 -3.36
C ILE A 123 -2.96 14.67 -2.97
N ASP A 124 -2.66 15.88 -3.45
CA ASP A 124 -3.49 17.06 -3.19
C ASP A 124 -4.93 16.86 -3.71
N ALA A 125 -5.07 16.28 -4.89
CA ALA A 125 -6.36 15.96 -5.50
C ALA A 125 -7.14 14.90 -4.69
N LEU A 126 -6.49 13.85 -4.18
CA LEU A 126 -7.11 12.88 -3.27
C LEU A 126 -7.63 13.59 -2.03
N THR A 127 -6.81 14.44 -1.39
CA THR A 127 -7.20 15.22 -0.21
C THR A 127 -8.43 16.08 -0.48
N GLY A 128 -8.47 16.75 -1.64
CA GLY A 128 -9.58 17.59 -2.07
C GLY A 128 -10.82 16.84 -2.58
N GLY A 129 -10.77 15.50 -2.72
CA GLY A 129 -11.88 14.71 -3.28
C GLY A 129 -11.97 14.76 -4.81
N PHE A 130 -10.95 15.27 -5.49
CA PHE A 130 -10.85 15.34 -6.95
C PHE A 130 -10.29 14.03 -7.53
N PHE A 131 -11.00 12.92 -7.32
CA PHE A 131 -10.49 11.57 -7.62
C PHE A 131 -10.14 11.35 -9.10
N GLY A 132 -10.81 12.05 -10.03
CA GLY A 132 -10.46 12.00 -11.46
C GLY A 132 -9.09 12.61 -11.77
N PHE A 133 -8.74 13.70 -11.10
CA PHE A 133 -7.41 14.32 -11.22
C PHE A 133 -6.33 13.45 -10.56
N ALA A 134 -6.64 12.87 -9.40
CA ALA A 134 -5.74 11.92 -8.75
C ALA A 134 -5.46 10.70 -9.65
N PHE A 135 -6.51 10.08 -10.20
CA PHE A 135 -6.38 8.95 -11.13
C PHE A 135 -5.52 9.31 -12.34
N TYR A 136 -5.70 10.50 -12.92
CA TYR A 136 -4.90 10.98 -14.03
C TYR A 136 -3.42 11.11 -13.67
N GLY A 137 -3.09 11.74 -12.53
CA GLY A 137 -1.70 11.91 -12.07
C GLY A 137 -1.00 10.59 -11.80
N ILE A 138 -1.71 9.61 -11.22
CA ILE A 138 -1.17 8.25 -11.00
C ILE A 138 -0.98 7.52 -12.33
N SER A 139 -1.95 7.61 -13.25
CA SER A 139 -1.87 6.97 -14.57
C SER A 139 -0.74 7.54 -15.45
N ASP A 140 -0.38 8.81 -15.24
CA ASP A 140 0.80 9.41 -15.86
C ASP A 140 2.07 8.70 -15.39
N ALA A 141 2.22 8.41 -14.09
CA ALA A 141 3.36 7.67 -13.57
C ALA A 141 3.54 6.29 -14.24
N THR A 142 2.44 5.55 -14.46
CA THR A 142 2.45 4.29 -15.22
C THR A 142 3.01 4.50 -16.63
N LYS A 143 2.49 5.48 -17.37
CA LYS A 143 2.90 5.76 -18.77
C LYS A 143 4.35 6.19 -18.89
N GLN A 144 4.81 7.08 -17.99
CA GLN A 144 6.21 7.54 -17.99
C GLN A 144 7.17 6.39 -17.66
N THR A 145 6.78 5.51 -16.73
CA THR A 145 7.56 4.32 -16.37
C THR A 145 7.68 3.34 -17.55
N GLU A 146 6.57 3.06 -18.24
CA GLU A 146 6.61 2.23 -19.46
C GLU A 146 7.46 2.85 -20.57
N ALA A 147 7.33 4.15 -20.79
CA ALA A 147 8.09 4.85 -21.83
C ALA A 147 9.60 4.81 -21.53
N CYS A 148 9.98 4.97 -20.25
CA CYS A 148 11.36 4.76 -19.82
C CYS A 148 11.85 3.35 -20.15
N GLU A 149 11.10 2.30 -19.77
CA GLU A 149 11.53 0.92 -20.01
C GLU A 149 11.62 0.57 -21.50
N LYS A 150 10.66 1.03 -22.31
CA LYS A 150 10.66 0.85 -23.77
C LYS A 150 11.88 1.49 -24.44
N ASN A 151 12.48 2.52 -23.85
CA ASN A 151 13.64 3.20 -24.40
C ASN A 151 14.95 2.39 -24.31
N PHE A 152 14.96 1.27 -23.59
CA PHE A 152 16.09 0.34 -23.55
C PHE A 152 16.06 -0.73 -24.67
N SER A 153 15.13 -0.63 -25.63
CA SER A 153 15.04 -1.56 -26.76
C SER A 153 16.24 -1.40 -27.71
N GLY A 154 17.34 -2.12 -27.42
CA GLY A 154 18.54 -2.12 -28.25
C GLY A 154 19.85 -2.44 -27.52
N SER A 155 19.86 -2.46 -26.18
CA SER A 155 21.02 -2.77 -25.35
C SER A 155 20.74 -3.95 -24.41
N ASN A 156 21.80 -4.46 -23.76
CA ASN A 156 21.70 -5.43 -22.67
C ASN A 156 20.60 -5.04 -21.67
N LYS A 157 19.96 -6.05 -21.05
CA LYS A 157 18.88 -5.95 -20.04
C LYS A 157 18.88 -4.59 -19.31
N SER A 158 17.77 -3.83 -19.43
CA SER A 158 17.57 -2.53 -18.78
C SER A 158 18.04 -2.59 -17.32
N PRO A 159 18.94 -1.69 -16.87
CA PRO A 159 19.34 -1.62 -15.46
C PRO A 159 18.19 -1.14 -14.57
N LEU A 160 17.08 -0.70 -15.15
CA LEU A 160 15.89 -0.21 -14.47
C LEU A 160 14.73 -1.21 -14.49
N ALA A 161 14.83 -2.34 -15.20
CA ALA A 161 13.71 -3.26 -15.46
C ALA A 161 12.89 -3.61 -14.21
N GLU A 162 13.55 -4.03 -13.14
CA GLU A 162 12.87 -4.41 -11.89
C GLU A 162 12.22 -3.21 -11.17
N ARG A 163 12.88 -2.05 -11.20
CA ARG A 163 12.36 -0.82 -10.60
C ARG A 163 11.17 -0.27 -11.38
N ASN A 164 11.26 -0.31 -12.70
CA ASN A 164 10.20 0.11 -13.61
C ASN A 164 8.99 -0.82 -13.49
N SER A 165 9.19 -2.14 -13.47
CA SER A 165 8.11 -3.11 -13.25
C SER A 165 7.40 -2.90 -11.92
N LEU A 166 8.16 -2.76 -10.82
CA LEU A 166 7.56 -2.56 -9.50
C LEU A 166 6.78 -1.23 -9.42
N LEU A 167 7.35 -0.14 -9.95
CA LEU A 167 6.68 1.16 -9.93
C LEU A 167 5.41 1.14 -10.81
N HIS A 168 5.47 0.49 -11.96
CA HIS A 168 4.31 0.27 -12.83
C HIS A 168 3.18 -0.43 -12.06
N ASP A 169 3.48 -1.59 -11.47
CA ASP A 169 2.47 -2.41 -10.80
C ASP A 169 1.87 -1.71 -9.57
N LEU A 170 2.71 -1.01 -8.79
CA LEU A 170 2.25 -0.17 -7.67
C LEU A 170 1.35 0.98 -8.16
N SER A 171 1.68 1.61 -9.29
CA SER A 171 0.88 2.68 -9.87
C SER A 171 -0.47 2.17 -10.36
N GLU A 172 -0.52 0.98 -10.97
CA GLU A 172 -1.78 0.33 -11.35
C GLU A 172 -2.66 0.01 -10.14
N VAL A 173 -2.07 -0.48 -9.05
CA VAL A 173 -2.79 -0.69 -7.77
C VAL A 173 -3.35 0.64 -7.26
N ALA A 174 -2.53 1.68 -7.14
CA ALA A 174 -2.95 2.99 -6.63
C ALA A 174 -4.07 3.62 -7.49
N ALA A 175 -3.95 3.51 -8.82
CA ALA A 175 -4.97 3.97 -9.76
C ALA A 175 -6.27 3.18 -9.60
N ALA A 176 -6.19 1.86 -9.41
CA ALA A 176 -7.37 1.01 -9.20
C ALA A 176 -8.10 1.37 -7.90
N ILE A 177 -7.40 1.58 -6.77
CA ILE A 177 -8.01 2.02 -5.52
C ILE A 177 -8.69 3.38 -5.70
N THR A 178 -7.99 4.33 -6.32
CA THR A 178 -8.53 5.67 -6.63
C THR A 178 -9.77 5.59 -7.52
N ASN A 179 -9.82 4.64 -8.46
CA ASN A 179 -10.98 4.42 -9.33
C ASN A 179 -12.19 3.83 -8.58
N ILE A 180 -12.00 3.15 -7.44
CA ILE A 180 -13.11 2.74 -6.57
C ILE A 180 -13.77 3.99 -5.98
N LEU A 181 -12.97 4.95 -5.51
CA LEU A 181 -13.46 6.24 -4.98
C LEU A 181 -14.17 7.08 -6.05
N LEU A 182 -13.70 7.04 -7.30
CA LEU A 182 -14.32 7.77 -8.41
C LEU A 182 -15.72 7.25 -8.77
N LYS A 183 -16.00 5.97 -8.50
CA LYS A 183 -17.27 5.30 -8.86
C LYS A 183 -18.28 5.22 -7.72
N GLY A 184 -17.86 5.54 -6.49
CA GLY A 184 -18.72 5.60 -5.30
C GLY A 184 -19.31 6.98 -5.12
#